data_AF-A0A5W1I4Y7-F1
#
_entry.id   AF-A0A5W1I4Y7-F1
#
_cell.length_a   1.000
_cell.length_b   1.000
_cell.length_c   1.000
_cell.angle_alpha   90.00
_cell.angle_beta   90.00
_cell.angle_gamma   90.00
#
_symmetry.space_group_name_H-M   'P 1'
#
loop_
_entity.id
_entity.type
_entity.pdbx_description
1 polymer ?
#
loop_
_entity_poly.entity_id
_entity_poly.type
_entity_poly.pdbx_seq_one_letter_code
_entity_poly.pdbx_strand_id
1 'polypeptide(L)'
;MARSRSTKAQNARPVDFKSAIYIGEDVMPAFPEGSSIEIILPNGNKESYAYPYDPVSTATWVEGMATVIIKDGNQSVEHFQIVDPTNIANNYNQLMGIIKDIDAVIESRLTGGGILQTTINNKTLISESLSSLYAIRAAYVKRINAELAKINKTNPNNPIKSISRFNRGYKF
;
A
#
# COMPACT_ATOMS: atom_id res chain seq x y z
N MET A 1 -16.39 -22.69 39.49
CA MET A 1 -16.77 -22.52 38.07
C MET A 1 -16.13 -21.24 37.55
N ALA A 2 -14.93 -21.34 36.97
CA ALA A 2 -14.24 -20.19 36.36
C ALA A 2 -14.71 -20.06 34.90
N ARG A 3 -15.32 -18.93 34.56
CA ARG A 3 -15.74 -18.63 33.18
C ARG A 3 -14.49 -18.46 32.33
N SER A 4 -14.28 -19.38 31.39
CA SER A 4 -13.37 -19.22 30.26
C SER A 4 -13.79 -17.95 29.51
N ARG A 5 -13.05 -16.85 29.68
CA ARG A 5 -13.15 -15.70 28.78
C ARG A 5 -12.58 -16.16 27.44
N SER A 6 -13.46 -16.20 26.43
CA SER A 6 -13.14 -16.46 25.03
C SER A 6 -11.81 -15.78 24.63
N THR A 7 -10.86 -16.58 24.15
CA THR A 7 -9.54 -16.17 23.69
C THR A 7 -9.55 -15.10 22.59
N LYS A 8 -10.71 -14.85 21.94
CA LYS A 8 -10.90 -13.75 20.98
C LYS A 8 -10.79 -12.35 21.61
N ALA A 9 -11.18 -12.18 22.88
CA ALA A 9 -11.14 -10.88 23.54
C ALA A 9 -9.72 -10.43 23.91
N GLN A 10 -8.72 -11.34 23.91
CA GLN A 10 -7.37 -11.04 24.38
C GLN A 10 -6.48 -10.35 23.34
N ASN A 11 -6.82 -10.41 22.05
CA ASN A 11 -6.02 -9.86 20.96
C ASN A 11 -6.68 -8.69 20.23
N ALA A 12 -7.88 -8.27 20.66
CA ALA A 12 -8.60 -7.19 20.00
C ALA A 12 -8.01 -5.83 20.39
N ARG A 13 -7.61 -5.03 19.39
CA ARG A 13 -7.06 -3.69 19.62
C ARG A 13 -8.18 -2.73 20.04
N PRO A 14 -8.06 -2.00 21.16
CA PRO A 14 -9.03 -0.95 21.48
C PRO A 14 -8.95 0.16 20.43
N VAL A 15 -10.09 0.57 19.88
CA VAL A 15 -10.17 1.61 18.84
C VAL A 15 -11.21 2.67 19.16
N ASP A 16 -10.87 3.91 18.83
CA ASP A 16 -11.72 5.10 18.87
C ASP A 16 -12.19 5.52 17.46
N PHE A 17 -11.79 4.77 16.41
CA PHE A 17 -12.07 5.06 15.00
C PHE A 17 -11.56 6.41 14.49
N LYS A 18 -10.52 6.99 15.13
CA LYS A 18 -9.80 8.17 14.62
C LYS A 18 -8.57 7.83 13.80
N SER A 19 -8.07 6.60 13.99
CA SER A 19 -6.90 6.07 13.32
C SER A 19 -7.29 5.12 12.19
N ALA A 20 -6.37 4.92 11.23
CA ALA A 20 -6.55 3.91 10.20
C ALA A 20 -6.69 2.51 10.83
N ILE A 21 -7.55 1.69 10.21
CA ILE A 21 -7.82 0.31 10.58
C ILE A 21 -7.32 -0.58 9.45
N TYR A 22 -6.62 -1.66 9.81
CA TYR A 22 -6.05 -2.58 8.82
C TYR A 22 -6.93 -3.81 8.66
N ILE A 23 -7.17 -4.22 7.42
CA ILE A 23 -7.95 -5.44 7.13
C ILE A 23 -7.25 -6.66 7.76
N GLY A 24 -8.02 -7.48 8.46
CA GLY A 24 -7.55 -8.71 9.12
C GLY A 24 -7.17 -8.55 10.59
N GLU A 25 -7.33 -7.35 11.18
CA GLU A 25 -7.24 -7.15 12.62
C GLU A 25 -8.60 -7.31 13.31
N ASP A 26 -8.61 -7.75 14.57
CA ASP A 26 -9.81 -7.70 15.42
C ASP A 26 -9.78 -6.38 16.21
N VAL A 27 -10.83 -5.57 16.08
CA VAL A 27 -10.94 -4.26 16.76
C VAL A 27 -12.01 -4.30 17.85
N MET A 28 -11.74 -3.65 18.98
CA MET A 28 -12.67 -3.51 20.08
C MET A 28 -13.06 -2.04 20.25
N PRO A 29 -14.31 -1.64 19.98
CA PRO A 29 -14.76 -0.29 20.21
C PRO A 29 -14.58 0.13 21.68
N ALA A 30 -13.91 1.26 21.90
CA ALA A 30 -13.58 1.79 23.23
C ALA A 30 -14.44 3.01 23.58
N PHE A 31 -15.76 2.82 23.67
CA PHE A 31 -16.75 3.87 23.97
C PHE A 31 -17.43 3.66 25.34
N PRO A 32 -17.99 4.71 25.97
CA PRO A 32 -18.58 4.64 27.31
C PRO A 32 -19.78 3.68 27.40
N GLU A 33 -20.13 3.27 28.63
CA GLU A 33 -21.25 2.35 28.84
C GLU A 33 -22.57 2.90 28.30
N GLY A 34 -23.36 2.04 27.64
CA GLY A 34 -24.62 2.42 27.02
C GLY A 34 -24.50 3.09 25.65
N SER A 35 -23.29 3.22 25.10
CA SER A 35 -23.11 3.72 23.74
C SER A 35 -23.47 2.68 22.66
N SER A 36 -23.83 3.17 21.47
CA SER A 36 -23.97 2.37 20.26
C SER A 36 -23.19 3.00 19.11
N ILE A 37 -22.67 2.16 18.22
CA ILE A 37 -21.97 2.59 17.01
C ILE A 37 -22.62 1.98 15.78
N GLU A 38 -22.62 2.73 14.68
CA GLU A 38 -22.99 2.26 13.34
C GLU A 38 -21.81 2.55 12.41
N ILE A 39 -21.18 1.49 11.90
CA ILE A 39 -20.08 1.58 10.93
C ILE A 39 -20.68 1.43 9.54
N ILE A 40 -20.44 2.41 8.69
CA ILE A 40 -20.78 2.42 7.27
C ILE A 40 -19.50 2.16 6.49
N LEU A 41 -19.41 0.98 5.91
CA LEU A 41 -18.27 0.53 5.10
C LEU A 41 -18.27 1.21 3.72
N PRO A 42 -17.14 1.22 3.00
CA PRO A 42 -17.04 1.87 1.69
C PRO A 42 -17.97 1.30 0.62
N ASN A 43 -18.37 0.03 0.79
CA ASN A 43 -19.33 -0.66 -0.09
C ASN A 43 -20.80 -0.32 0.23
N GLY A 44 -21.05 0.54 1.22
CA GLY A 44 -22.39 0.92 1.67
C GLY A 44 -23.03 -0.04 2.69
N ASN A 45 -22.34 -1.13 3.05
CA ASN A 45 -22.81 -2.03 4.11
C ASN A 45 -22.74 -1.34 5.46
N LYS A 46 -23.70 -1.66 6.32
CA LYS A 46 -23.84 -1.08 7.65
C LYS A 46 -23.72 -2.17 8.70
N GLU A 47 -22.84 -1.95 9.66
CA GLU A 47 -22.64 -2.83 10.81
C GLU A 47 -22.93 -2.04 12.08
N SER A 48 -23.86 -2.52 12.90
CA SER A 48 -24.28 -1.84 14.13
C SER A 48 -23.88 -2.64 15.35
N TYR A 49 -23.28 -1.96 16.34
CA TYR A 49 -22.82 -2.57 17.59
C TYR A 49 -23.27 -1.73 18.78
N ALA A 50 -23.54 -2.37 19.92
CA ALA A 50 -23.95 -1.70 21.16
C ALA A 50 -23.12 -2.22 22.34
N TYR A 51 -23.01 -1.41 23.39
CA TYR A 51 -22.38 -1.84 24.63
C TYR A 51 -23.19 -2.97 25.30
N PRO A 52 -22.55 -4.01 25.87
CA PRO A 52 -21.11 -4.26 25.88
C PRO A 52 -20.59 -4.71 24.51
N TYR A 53 -19.49 -4.11 24.05
CA TYR A 53 -18.94 -4.39 22.73
C TYR A 53 -18.22 -5.74 22.67
N ASP A 54 -18.54 -6.52 21.66
CA ASP A 54 -17.77 -7.69 21.24
C ASP A 54 -16.65 -7.29 20.25
N PRO A 55 -15.55 -8.06 20.16
CA PRO A 55 -14.53 -7.86 19.13
C PRO A 55 -15.13 -7.92 17.72
N VAL A 56 -14.87 -6.89 16.93
CA VAL A 56 -15.28 -6.77 15.53
C VAL A 56 -14.13 -7.22 14.65
N SER A 57 -14.37 -8.23 13.81
CA SER A 57 -13.35 -8.71 12.88
C SER A 57 -13.41 -7.92 11.58
N THR A 58 -12.28 -7.34 11.19
CA THR A 58 -12.17 -6.51 9.96
C THR A 58 -11.82 -7.34 8.72
N ALA A 59 -11.73 -8.67 8.84
CA ALA A 59 -11.30 -9.55 7.75
C ALA A 59 -12.22 -9.50 6.51
N THR A 60 -13.49 -9.15 6.68
CA THR A 60 -14.48 -9.02 5.59
C THR A 60 -14.65 -7.58 5.11
N TRP A 61 -13.91 -6.64 5.67
CA TRP A 61 -14.02 -5.22 5.30
C TRP A 61 -13.36 -4.96 3.95
N VAL A 62 -13.80 -3.88 3.30
CA VAL A 62 -13.28 -3.44 2.00
C VAL A 62 -12.39 -2.22 2.21
N GLU A 63 -11.27 -2.17 1.50
CA GLU A 63 -10.36 -1.02 1.50
C GLU A 63 -11.09 0.26 1.06
N GLY A 64 -10.88 1.37 1.79
CA GLY A 64 -11.49 2.65 1.46
C GLY A 64 -11.81 3.53 2.68
N MET A 65 -12.50 4.64 2.42
CA MET A 65 -12.98 5.55 3.48
C MET A 65 -14.29 5.02 4.06
N ALA A 66 -14.29 4.75 5.35
CA ALA A 66 -15.46 4.34 6.11
C ALA A 66 -15.90 5.46 7.06
N THR A 67 -17.16 5.37 7.49
CA THR A 67 -17.74 6.33 8.43
C THR A 67 -18.26 5.58 9.64
N VAL A 68 -17.99 6.07 10.85
CA VAL A 68 -18.63 5.59 12.07
C VAL A 68 -19.55 6.67 12.63
N ILE A 69 -20.74 6.26 13.06
CA ILE A 69 -21.69 7.08 13.79
C ILE A 69 -21.69 6.57 15.22
N ILE A 70 -21.34 7.42 16.17
CA ILE A 70 -21.26 7.09 17.59
C ILE A 70 -22.44 7.76 18.30
N LYS A 71 -23.15 7.00 19.12
CA LYS A 71 -24.29 7.45 19.93
C LYS A 71 -24.00 7.13 21.40
N ASP A 72 -23.61 8.14 22.17
CA ASP A 72 -23.21 8.04 23.58
C ASP A 72 -23.97 9.04 24.48
N GLY A 73 -25.19 9.41 24.06
CA GLY A 73 -25.97 10.52 24.62
C GLY A 73 -25.97 11.73 23.69
N ASN A 74 -24.90 11.92 22.92
CA ASN A 74 -24.85 12.78 21.73
C ASN A 74 -24.58 11.94 20.48
N GLN A 75 -24.90 12.47 19.31
CA GLN A 75 -24.58 11.82 18.03
C GLN A 75 -23.35 12.49 17.41
N SER A 76 -22.28 11.72 17.22
CA SER A 76 -21.07 12.16 16.53
C SER A 76 -20.79 11.28 15.31
N VAL A 77 -20.11 11.84 14.31
CA VAL A 77 -19.77 11.17 13.06
C VAL A 77 -18.27 11.35 12.82
N GLU A 78 -17.56 10.24 12.66
CA GLU A 78 -16.13 10.24 12.38
C GLU A 78 -15.84 9.45 11.10
N HIS A 79 -14.78 9.85 10.39
CA HIS A 79 -14.32 9.18 9.18
C HIS A 79 -12.97 8.53 9.44
N PHE A 80 -12.81 7.29 9.00
CA PHE A 80 -11.56 6.56 9.13
C PHE A 80 -11.22 5.83 7.85
N GLN A 81 -9.93 5.53 7.70
CA GLN A 81 -9.42 4.82 6.54
C GLN A 81 -9.25 3.33 6.87
N ILE A 82 -9.80 2.48 6.00
CA ILE A 82 -9.55 1.03 6.00
C ILE A 82 -8.44 0.76 4.98
N VAL A 83 -7.36 0.13 5.42
CA VAL A 83 -6.15 -0.12 4.61
C VAL A 83 -5.91 -1.61 4.46
N ASP A 84 -5.67 -2.08 3.24
CA ASP A 84 -5.22 -3.44 2.97
C ASP A 84 -3.68 -3.51 2.90
N PRO A 85 -2.98 -4.06 3.92
CA PRO A 85 -1.53 -4.19 3.89
C PRO A 85 -1.04 -5.18 2.83
N THR A 86 -1.87 -6.16 2.44
CA THR A 86 -1.52 -7.22 1.48
C THR A 86 -1.50 -6.68 0.06
N ASN A 87 -2.49 -5.86 -0.30
CA ASN A 87 -2.57 -5.21 -1.61
C ASN A 87 -1.35 -4.31 -1.84
N ILE A 88 -0.95 -3.55 -0.83
CA ILE A 88 0.21 -2.66 -0.91
C ILE A 88 1.52 -3.45 -1.07
N ALA A 89 1.71 -4.53 -0.30
CA ALA A 89 2.88 -5.39 -0.42
C ALA A 89 2.95 -6.13 -1.77
N ASN A 90 1.81 -6.59 -2.29
CA ASN A 90 1.72 -7.23 -3.60
C ASN A 90 2.06 -6.28 -4.74
N ASN A 91 1.51 -5.06 -4.72
CA ASN A 91 1.81 -4.03 -5.72
C ASN A 91 3.29 -3.65 -5.70
N TYR A 92 3.88 -3.53 -4.51
CA TYR A 92 5.32 -3.30 -4.36
C TYR A 92 6.17 -4.41 -5.00
N ASN A 93 5.86 -5.68 -4.69
CA ASN A 93 6.59 -6.83 -5.21
C ASN A 93 6.47 -6.96 -6.73
N GLN A 94 5.28 -6.70 -7.29
CA GLN A 94 5.05 -6.70 -8.73
C GLN A 94 5.86 -5.61 -9.45
N LEU A 95 5.82 -4.37 -8.93
CA LEU A 95 6.60 -3.27 -9.49
C LEU A 95 8.11 -3.53 -9.42
N MET A 96 8.59 -4.14 -8.32
CA MET A 96 9.99 -4.53 -8.17
C MET A 96 10.38 -5.62 -9.19
N GLY A 97 9.49 -6.58 -9.47
CA GLY A 97 9.67 -7.58 -10.52
C GLY A 97 9.87 -6.92 -11.90
N ILE A 98 8.99 -6.00 -12.26
CA ILE A 98 9.07 -5.25 -13.53
C ILE A 98 10.41 -4.51 -13.66
N ILE A 99 10.91 -3.88 -12.59
CA ILE A 99 12.21 -3.20 -12.61
C ILE A 99 13.35 -4.19 -12.85
N LYS A 100 13.32 -5.36 -12.21
CA LYS A 100 14.34 -6.40 -12.41
C LYS A 100 14.35 -6.92 -13.85
N ASP A 101 13.17 -7.09 -14.45
CA ASP A 101 13.05 -7.51 -15.85
C ASP A 101 13.63 -6.45 -16.80
N ILE A 102 13.35 -5.17 -16.55
CA ILE A 102 13.94 -4.06 -17.32
C ILE A 102 15.46 -4.03 -17.15
N ASP A 103 15.97 -4.19 -15.93
CA ASP A 103 17.40 -4.21 -15.64
C ASP A 103 18.09 -5.38 -16.37
N ALA A 104 17.47 -6.56 -16.41
CA ALA A 104 17.97 -7.72 -17.16
C ALA A 104 18.02 -7.46 -18.69
N VAL A 105 17.01 -6.78 -19.25
CA VAL A 105 17.00 -6.38 -20.68
C VAL A 105 18.07 -5.34 -20.97
N ILE A 106 18.28 -4.38 -20.06
CA ILE A 106 19.35 -3.37 -20.16
C ILE A 106 20.73 -4.05 -20.12
N GLU A 107 20.96 -4.97 -19.19
CA GLU A 107 22.21 -5.73 -19.08
C GLU A 107 22.48 -6.60 -20.32
N SER A 108 21.44 -7.26 -20.84
CA SER A 108 21.53 -8.04 -22.09
C SER A 108 21.90 -7.19 -23.31
N ARG A 109 21.43 -5.93 -23.35
CA ARG A 109 21.80 -4.96 -24.40
C ARG A 109 23.24 -4.46 -24.23
N LEU A 110 23.66 -4.18 -23.00
CA LEU A 110 25.01 -3.68 -22.70
C LEU A 110 26.10 -4.73 -22.94
N THR A 111 25.80 -6.02 -22.74
CA THR A 111 26.74 -7.13 -22.98
C THR A 111 26.86 -7.55 -24.45
N GLY A 112 26.20 -6.81 -25.36
CA GLY A 112 26.47 -6.88 -26.80
C GLY A 112 25.57 -7.81 -27.63
N GLY A 113 24.46 -8.32 -27.07
CA GLY A 113 23.56 -9.26 -27.77
C GLY A 113 22.31 -8.66 -28.42
N GLY A 114 22.02 -7.37 -28.19
CA GLY A 114 20.77 -6.76 -28.67
C GLY A 114 20.88 -6.28 -30.11
N ILE A 115 20.22 -6.96 -31.05
CA ILE A 115 20.13 -6.53 -32.45
C ILE A 115 19.62 -5.07 -32.51
N LEU A 116 20.51 -4.15 -32.87
CA LEU A 116 20.26 -2.70 -32.86
C LEU A 116 19.46 -2.23 -34.08
N GLN A 117 19.45 -3.01 -35.16
CA GLN A 117 18.70 -2.71 -36.37
C GLN A 117 18.73 -3.94 -37.27
N THR A 118 17.57 -4.51 -37.60
CA THR A 118 17.48 -5.53 -38.65
C THR A 118 16.73 -4.93 -39.83
N THR A 119 17.38 -4.88 -40.99
CA THR A 119 16.76 -4.44 -42.25
C THR A 119 16.30 -5.68 -42.99
N ILE A 120 14.98 -5.83 -43.16
CA ILE A 120 14.39 -6.86 -44.04
C ILE A 120 13.48 -6.12 -45.01
N ASN A 121 13.70 -6.27 -46.32
CA ASN A 121 12.85 -5.71 -47.38
C ASN A 121 12.56 -4.20 -47.23
N ASN A 122 13.59 -3.37 -47.03
CA ASN A 122 13.46 -1.92 -46.85
C ASN A 122 12.56 -1.47 -45.68
N LYS A 123 12.23 -2.37 -44.74
CA LYS A 123 11.52 -2.05 -43.50
C LYS A 123 12.52 -2.14 -42.34
N THR A 124 12.67 -1.03 -41.63
CA THR A 124 13.50 -0.96 -40.41
C THR A 124 12.63 -1.32 -39.21
N LEU A 125 12.87 -2.47 -38.59
CA LEU A 125 12.31 -2.81 -37.28
C LEU A 125 13.20 -2.17 -36.21
N ILE A 126 12.72 -1.08 -35.61
CA ILE A 126 13.43 -0.38 -34.53
C ILE A 126 13.17 -1.14 -33.24
N SER A 127 14.21 -1.77 -32.69
CA SER A 127 14.18 -2.26 -31.31
C SER A 127 14.22 -1.04 -30.37
N GLU A 128 13.45 -1.06 -29.27
CA GLU A 128 13.37 0.11 -28.36
C GLU A 128 14.77 0.62 -27.96
N SER A 129 14.98 1.93 -27.94
CA SER A 129 16.28 2.52 -27.61
C SER A 129 16.61 2.33 -26.13
N LEU A 130 17.90 2.22 -25.79
CA LEU A 130 18.36 2.12 -24.40
C LEU A 130 17.88 3.31 -23.54
N SER A 131 17.77 4.49 -24.15
CA SER A 131 17.19 5.68 -23.52
C SER A 131 15.71 5.51 -23.14
N SER A 132 14.93 4.80 -23.96
CA SER A 132 13.53 4.45 -23.65
C SER A 132 13.46 3.51 -22.44
N LEU A 133 14.31 2.48 -22.41
CA LEU A 133 14.38 1.53 -21.28
C LEU A 133 14.74 2.22 -19.95
N TYR A 134 15.69 3.16 -19.96
CA TYR A 134 16.01 3.96 -18.76
C TYR A 134 14.87 4.89 -18.34
N ALA A 135 14.14 5.48 -19.29
CA ALA A 135 12.99 6.31 -18.99
C ALA A 135 11.85 5.49 -18.36
N ILE A 136 11.59 4.29 -18.89
CA ILE A 136 10.61 3.35 -18.35
C ILE A 136 11.02 2.93 -16.92
N ARG A 137 12.29 2.56 -16.71
CA ARG A 137 12.84 2.25 -15.38
C ARG A 137 12.62 3.39 -14.37
N ALA A 138 12.96 4.61 -14.77
CA ALA A 138 12.78 5.79 -13.89
C ALA A 138 11.32 6.03 -13.52
N ALA A 139 10.38 5.80 -14.45
CA ALA A 139 8.95 5.89 -14.19
C ALA A 139 8.47 4.84 -13.18
N TYR A 140 8.93 3.59 -13.30
CA TYR A 140 8.60 2.52 -12.34
C TYR A 140 9.22 2.74 -10.96
N VAL A 141 10.47 3.21 -10.88
CA VAL A 141 11.10 3.62 -9.60
C VAL A 141 10.28 4.70 -8.91
N LYS A 142 9.79 5.70 -9.66
CA LYS A 142 8.93 6.76 -9.10
C LYS A 142 7.62 6.20 -8.54
N ARG A 143 7.02 5.23 -9.21
CA ARG A 143 5.79 4.56 -8.74
C ARG A 143 6.04 3.75 -7.47
N ILE A 144 7.14 3.00 -7.40
CA ILE A 144 7.51 2.26 -6.18
C ILE A 144 7.72 3.20 -5.00
N ASN A 145 8.41 4.32 -5.22
CA ASN A 145 8.63 5.30 -4.15
C ASN A 145 7.30 5.92 -3.66
N ALA A 146 6.32 6.10 -4.54
CA ALA A 146 4.98 6.55 -4.15
C ALA A 146 4.23 5.49 -3.34
N GLU A 147 4.34 4.21 -3.66
CA GLU A 147 3.74 3.13 -2.86
C GLU A 147 4.45 2.96 -1.51
N LEU A 148 5.78 3.02 -1.47
CA LEU A 148 6.56 3.01 -0.22
C LEU A 148 6.23 4.20 0.70
N ALA A 149 5.99 5.38 0.12
CA ALA A 149 5.58 6.57 0.87
C ALA A 149 4.22 6.38 1.58
N LYS A 150 3.29 5.64 0.95
CA LYS A 150 2.01 5.28 1.57
C LYS A 150 2.20 4.33 2.76
N ILE A 151 3.14 3.39 2.67
CA ILE A 151 3.47 2.46 3.77
C ILE A 151 4.11 3.21 4.95
N ASN A 152 5.08 4.09 4.66
CA ASN A 152 5.92 4.69 5.70
C ASN A 152 5.38 6.03 6.25
N LYS A 153 4.16 6.45 5.88
CA LYS A 153 3.58 7.78 6.21
C LYS A 153 4.56 8.95 6.01
N THR A 154 5.49 8.82 5.07
CA THR A 154 6.56 9.79 4.82
C THR A 154 6.41 10.34 3.41
N ASN A 155 6.59 11.66 3.30
CA ASN A 155 6.35 12.46 2.12
C ASN A 155 7.00 11.82 0.86
N PRO A 156 6.28 11.64 -0.27
CA PRO A 156 6.76 10.93 -1.49
C PRO A 156 7.98 11.53 -2.21
N ASN A 157 8.65 12.52 -1.62
CA ASN A 157 9.69 13.32 -2.26
C ASN A 157 11.15 12.89 -1.97
N ASN A 158 11.44 11.82 -1.23
CA ASN A 158 12.82 11.29 -1.13
C ASN A 158 12.91 9.95 -0.37
N PRO A 159 13.18 8.82 -1.07
CA PRO A 159 13.89 7.74 -0.38
C PRO A 159 15.22 7.33 -1.03
N ILE A 160 15.46 7.54 -2.34
CA ILE A 160 16.71 7.09 -2.98
C ILE A 160 17.25 8.16 -3.94
N LYS A 161 18.32 8.85 -3.53
CA LYS A 161 19.15 9.67 -4.42
C LYS A 161 20.18 8.76 -5.09
N SER A 162 20.13 8.64 -6.41
CA SER A 162 21.21 8.05 -7.19
C SER A 162 22.50 8.85 -6.94
N ILE A 163 23.47 8.25 -6.24
CA ILE A 163 24.78 8.87 -6.03
C ILE A 163 25.63 8.55 -7.26
N SER A 164 25.55 9.38 -8.30
CA SER A 164 26.54 9.39 -9.36
C SER A 164 27.83 10.03 -8.82
N ARG A 165 28.79 9.23 -8.35
CA ARG A 165 30.13 9.72 -8.04
C ARG A 165 30.87 10.02 -9.35
N PHE A 166 30.90 11.28 -9.75
CA PHE A 166 31.81 11.75 -10.80
C PHE A 166 33.21 11.87 -10.20
N ASN A 167 34.09 10.93 -10.53
CA ASN A 167 35.52 11.11 -10.30
C ASN A 167 36.10 11.94 -11.45
N ARG A 168 36.27 13.25 -11.25
CA ARG A 168 37.10 14.06 -12.15
C ARG A 168 38.56 13.84 -11.78
N GLY A 169 39.16 12.83 -12.39
CA GLY A 169 40.61 12.72 -12.41
C GLY A 169 41.19 13.90 -13.20
N TYR A 170 41.89 14.80 -12.51
CA TYR A 170 42.88 15.65 -13.15
C TYR A 170 44.25 15.27 -12.58
N LYS A 171 45.08 14.71 -13.46
CA LYS A 171 46.53 14.65 -13.30
C LYS A 171 47.08 16.05 -13.55
N PHE A 172 47.83 16.60 -12.61
CA PHE A 172 49.05 17.36 -12.86
C PHE A 172 50.03 17.06 -11.72
#